data_AF-A0A348YN19-F1
#
_entry.id   AF-A0A348YN19-F1
#
_cell.length_a   1.000
_cell.length_b   1.000
_cell.length_c   1.000
_cell.angle_alpha   90.00
_cell.angle_beta   90.00
_cell.angle_gamma   90.00
#
_symmetry.space_group_name_H-M   'P 1'
#
loop_
_entity.id
_entity.type
_entity.pdbx_description
1 polymer ?
#
loop_
_entity_poly.entity_id
_entity_poly.type
_entity_poly.pdbx_seq_one_letter_code
_entity_poly.pdbx_strand_id
1 'polypeptide(L)' 'MLFDDPALKSLKKQFDSNKERVEGVVKATDRGFGFLEFDKESIFI' A
#
# COMPACT_ATOMS: atom_id res chain seq x y z
N MET A 1 12.80 15.60 -16.15
CA MET A 1 13.25 14.96 -14.89
C MET A 1 12.53 15.66 -13.75
N LEU A 2 11.45 15.08 -13.24
CA LEU A 2 10.55 15.69 -12.23
C LEU A 2 10.83 15.21 -10.79
N PHE A 3 11.90 14.44 -10.58
CA PHE A 3 12.01 13.57 -9.40
C PHE A 3 13.27 13.77 -8.54
N ASP A 4 14.09 14.78 -8.83
CA ASP A 4 15.30 15.06 -8.05
C ASP A 4 15.25 16.34 -7.22
N ASP A 5 14.05 16.90 -7.03
CA ASP A 5 13.85 17.95 -6.03
C ASP A 5 13.89 17.34 -4.61
N PRO A 6 14.79 17.79 -3.72
CA PRO A 6 14.88 17.32 -2.34
C PRO A 6 13.59 17.46 -1.54
N ALA A 7 12.80 18.51 -1.79
CA ALA A 7 11.53 18.75 -1.12
C ALA A 7 10.47 17.72 -1.55
N LEU A 8 10.39 17.40 -2.84
CA LEU A 8 9.47 16.36 -3.34
C LEU A 8 9.83 14.97 -2.79
N LYS A 9 11.13 14.66 -2.66
CA LYS A 9 11.59 13.42 -2.01
C LYS A 9 11.21 13.35 -0.53
N SER A 10 11.38 14.46 0.19
CA SER A 10 11.01 14.55 1.61
C SER A 10 9.50 14.38 1.79
N LEU A 11 8.71 15.07 0.97
CA LEU A 11 7.25 14.99 1.00
C LEU A 11 6.77 13.56 0.72
N LYS A 12 7.32 12.89 -0.31
CA LYS A 12 7.00 11.48 -0.60
C LYS A 12 7.31 10.57 0.59
N LYS A 13 8.46 10.74 1.25
CA LYS A 13 8.82 9.96 2.45
C LYS A 13 7.83 10.18 3.60
N GLN A 14 7.40 11.42 3.83
CA GLN A 14 6.39 11.72 4.85
C GLN A 14 5.05 11.04 4.54
N PHE A 15 4.59 11.12 3.28
CA PHE A 15 3.38 10.41 2.86
C PHE A 15 3.51 8.89 3.05
N ASP A 16 4.63 8.29 2.65
CA ASP A 16 4.85 6.85 2.80
C ASP A 16 4.96 6.39 4.27
N SER A 17 5.41 7.28 5.15
CA SER A 17 5.49 7.04 6.60
C SER A 17 4.15 7.16 7.31
N ASN A 18 3.24 8.01 6.80
CA ASN A 18 1.93 8.24 7.40
C ASN A 18 0.85 7.28 6.88
N LYS A 19 1.18 6.42 5.91
CA LYS A 19 0.26 5.39 5.42
C LYS A 19 0.00 4.35 6.51
N GLU A 20 -1.27 4.08 6.75
CA GLU A 20 -1.69 2.94 7.54
C GLU A 20 -1.23 1.64 6.86
N ARG A 21 -0.64 0.75 7.64
CA ARG A 21 -0.15 -0.55 7.18
C ARG A 21 -0.83 -1.63 7.98
N VAL A 22 -1.35 -2.62 7.28
CA VAL A 22 -2.06 -3.74 7.87
C VAL A 22 -1.37 -5.02 7.43
N GLU A 23 -1.08 -5.90 8.38
CA GLU A 23 -0.55 -7.24 8.12
C GLU A 23 -1.71 -8.23 7.99
N GLY A 24 -1.62 -9.15 7.04
CA GLY A 24 -2.68 -10.11 6.76
C GLY A 24 -2.26 -11.20 5.80
N VAL A 25 -3.21 -12.05 5.42
CA VAL A 25 -3.00 -13.15 4.49
C VAL A 25 -3.53 -12.76 3.11
N VAL A 26 -2.69 -12.91 2.08
CA VAL A 26 -3.10 -12.71 0.69
C VAL A 26 -3.91 -13.91 0.22
N LYS A 27 -5.13 -13.65 -0.24
CA LYS A 27 -6.02 -14.63 -0.84
C LYS A 27 -6.24 -14.30 -2.31
N ALA A 28 -5.60 -15.09 -3.17
CA ALA A 28 -5.72 -14.94 -4.62
C ALA A 28 -7.06 -15.47 -5.14
N THR A 29 -7.52 -14.92 -6.27
CA THR A 29 -8.65 -15.45 -7.04
C THR A 29 -8.20 -15.77 -8.47
N ASP A 30 -8.96 -16.62 -9.16
CA ASP A 30 -8.66 -17.01 -10.55
C ASP A 30 -8.89 -15.87 -11.56
N ARG A 31 -9.39 -14.71 -11.10
CA ARG A 31 -9.76 -13.57 -11.94
C ARG A 31 -8.68 -12.48 -12.01
N GLY A 32 -7.48 -12.76 -11.51
CA GLY A 32 -6.33 -11.83 -11.55
C GLY A 32 -6.37 -10.72 -10.50
N PHE A 33 -7.27 -10.83 -9.52
CA PHE A 33 -7.31 -9.98 -8.32
C PHE A 33 -7.29 -10.85 -7.06
N GLY A 34 -7.09 -10.23 -5.91
CA GLY A 34 -7.13 -10.91 -4.62
C GLY A 34 -7.68 -10.03 -3.50
N PHE A 35 -7.53 -10.55 -2.29
CA PHE A 35 -7.85 -9.81 -1.07
C PHE A 35 -6.72 -9.98 -0.06
N LEU A 36 -6.40 -8.92 0.68
CA LEU A 36 -5.65 -8.99 1.92
C LEU A 36 -6.67 -9.18 3.06
N GLU A 37 -6.75 -10.39 3.59
CA GLU A 37 -7.60 -10.72 4.75
C GLU A 37 -6.82 -10.48 6.05
N PHE A 38 -7.40 -9.70 6.96
CA PHE A 38 -6.86 -9.48 8.31
C PHE A 38 -8.01 -9.40 9.30
N ASP A 39 -7.82 -9.96 10.50
CA ASP A 39 -8.85 -10.06 11.54
C ASP A 39 -10.24 -10.49 11.03
N LYS A 40 -11.16 -9.53 10.85
CA LYS A 40 -12.53 -9.74 10.34
C LYS A 40 -12.85 -8.85 9.13
N GLU A 41 -11.82 -8.28 8.52
CA GLU A 41 -11.91 -7.38 7.38
C GLU A 41 -11.09 -7.91 6.20
N SER A 42 -11.36 -7.35 5.03
CA SER A 42 -10.70 -7.74 3.79
C SER A 42 -10.56 -6.52 2.88
N ILE A 43 -9.35 -6.29 2.36
CA ILE A 43 -9.06 -5.22 1.41
C ILE A 43 -8.82 -5.83 0.03
N PHE A 44 -9.44 -5.28 -1.01
CA PHE A 44 -9.22 -5.70 -2.40
C PHE A 44 -7.83 -5.29 -2.89
N ILE A 45 -7.13 -6.20 -3.56
CA ILE A 45 -5.79 -6.00 -4.13
C ILE A 45 -5.69 -6.53 -5.56
#